data_AF-A0A0F0GCL3-F1
#
_entry.id   AF-A0A0F0GCL3-F1
#
_cell.length_a   1.000
_cell.length_b   1.000
_cell.length_c   1.000
_cell.angle_alpha   90.00
_cell.angle_beta   90.00
_cell.angle_gamma   90.00
#
_symmetry.space_group_name_H-M   'P 1'
#
loop_
_entity.id
_entity.type
_entity.pdbx_description
1 polymer ?
#
loop_
_entity_poly.entity_id
_entity_poly.type
_entity_poly.pdbx_seq_one_letter_code
_entity_poly.pdbx_strand_id
1 'polypeptide(L)'
;CYERVDAIARSVRNPKDVRTLDQIRADVVADLILATPDKTSSVKTEVYVTISAATLMGLSEQPGELAGYGPISADMARELAADATWRRLLTEPTSGEPLEFGTTTYRPPAALRRFVWTRDR
;
A
#
# COMPACT_ATOMS: atom_id res chain seq x y z
N CYS A 1 11.46 -12.59 -10.65
CA CYS A 1 11.06 -11.45 -11.51
C CYS A 1 10.18 -11.91 -12.68
N TYR A 2 10.65 -12.83 -13.54
CA TYR A 2 9.89 -13.35 -14.68
C TYR A 2 8.52 -13.95 -14.33
N GLU A 3 8.42 -14.74 -13.25
CA GLU A 3 7.15 -15.35 -12.83
C GLU A 3 6.04 -14.33 -12.54
N ARG A 4 6.38 -13.18 -11.94
CA ARG A 4 5.44 -12.10 -11.67
C ARG A 4 4.94 -11.45 -12.95
N VAL A 5 5.83 -11.23 -13.91
CA VAL A 5 5.49 -10.68 -15.23
C VAL A 5 4.58 -11.65 -15.99
N ASP A 6 4.87 -12.95 -15.97
CA ASP A 6 4.04 -13.95 -16.62
C ASP A 6 2.64 -14.04 -15.99
N ALA A 7 2.55 -13.99 -14.65
CA ALA A 7 1.28 -14.00 -13.94
C ALA A 7 0.38 -12.81 -14.32
N ILE A 8 0.94 -11.59 -14.35
CA ILE A 8 0.20 -10.37 -14.73
C ILE A 8 -0.18 -10.40 -16.22
N ALA A 9 0.74 -10.83 -17.10
CA ALA A 9 0.45 -10.93 -18.53
C ALA A 9 -0.72 -11.88 -18.82
N ARG A 10 -0.83 -12.98 -18.07
CA ARG A 10 -1.96 -13.92 -18.18
C ARG A 10 -3.25 -13.36 -17.60
N SER A 11 -3.20 -12.58 -16.51
CA SER A 11 -4.41 -12.01 -15.91
C SER A 11 -5.03 -10.88 -16.75
N VAL A 12 -4.20 -10.12 -17.47
CA VAL A 12 -4.64 -8.99 -18.31
C VAL A 12 -5.10 -9.44 -19.70
N ARG A 13 -4.66 -10.62 -20.17
CA ARG A 13 -5.00 -11.13 -21.50
C ARG A 13 -6.50 -11.45 -21.64
N ASN A 14 -7.16 -10.75 -22.56
CA ASN A 14 -8.54 -11.03 -22.95
C ASN A 14 -8.58 -12.02 -24.15
N PRO A 15 -9.56 -12.93 -24.26
CA PRO A 15 -9.75 -13.80 -25.43
C PRO A 15 -9.82 -13.10 -26.80
N LYS A 16 -10.19 -11.81 -26.85
CA LYS A 16 -10.23 -11.01 -28.09
C LYS A 16 -8.90 -10.30 -28.40
N ASP A 17 -7.89 -10.43 -27.53
CA ASP A 17 -6.59 -9.81 -27.71
C ASP A 17 -5.76 -10.58 -28.74
N VAL A 18 -5.39 -9.90 -29.83
CA VAL A 18 -4.62 -10.47 -30.95
C VAL A 18 -3.11 -10.49 -30.69
N ARG A 19 -2.64 -9.84 -29.61
CA ARG A 19 -1.23 -9.79 -29.24
C ARG A 19 -0.75 -11.14 -28.71
N THR A 20 0.52 -11.46 -28.98
CA THR A 20 1.16 -12.65 -28.41
C THR A 20 1.42 -12.48 -26.91
N LEU A 21 1.58 -13.58 -26.18
CA LEU A 21 1.90 -13.51 -24.75
C LEU A 21 3.21 -12.77 -24.49
N ASP A 22 4.21 -12.90 -25.35
CA ASP A 22 5.49 -12.19 -25.20
C ASP A 22 5.35 -10.69 -25.42
N GLN A 23 4.48 -10.25 -26.33
CA GLN A 23 4.15 -8.83 -26.50
C GLN A 23 3.45 -8.28 -25.25
N ILE A 24 2.50 -9.03 -24.68
CA ILE A 24 1.81 -8.61 -23.44
C ILE A 24 2.80 -8.58 -22.26
N ARG A 25 3.73 -9.53 -22.15
CA ARG A 25 4.79 -9.51 -21.13
C ARG A 25 5.70 -8.29 -21.29
N ALA A 26 6.06 -7.92 -22.51
CA ALA A 26 6.87 -6.74 -22.78
C ALA A 26 6.15 -5.46 -22.35
N ASP A 27 4.85 -5.34 -22.67
CA ASP A 27 4.01 -4.21 -22.22
C ASP A 27 3.93 -4.16 -20.69
N VAL A 28 3.72 -5.31 -20.03
CA VAL A 28 3.68 -5.40 -18.55
C VAL A 28 5.01 -4.97 -17.93
N VAL A 29 6.15 -5.37 -18.50
CA VAL A 29 7.47 -4.92 -18.01
C VAL A 29 7.62 -3.41 -18.18
N ALA A 30 7.24 -2.88 -19.35
CA ALA A 30 7.29 -1.44 -19.61
C ALA A 30 6.42 -0.68 -18.62
N ASP A 31 5.18 -1.12 -18.39
CA ASP A 31 4.28 -0.49 -17.44
C ASP A 31 4.76 -0.59 -15.99
N LEU A 32 5.42 -1.69 -15.60
CA LEU A 32 6.02 -1.83 -14.27
C LEU A 32 7.22 -0.88 -14.08
N ILE A 33 8.05 -0.71 -15.10
CA ILE A 33 9.21 0.20 -15.08
C ILE A 33 8.75 1.66 -15.06
N LEU A 34 7.73 1.98 -15.86
CA LEU A 34 7.18 3.34 -15.99
C LEU A 34 6.21 3.69 -14.85
N ALA A 35 5.94 2.75 -13.95
CA ALA A 35 4.94 2.86 -12.90
C ALA A 35 3.57 3.34 -13.43
N THR A 36 3.17 2.88 -14.63
CA THR A 36 1.91 3.27 -15.26
C THR A 36 0.75 2.82 -14.37
N PRO A 37 0.00 3.73 -13.73
CA PRO A 37 -1.14 3.36 -12.90
C PRO A 37 -2.21 2.68 -13.75
N ASP A 38 -3.02 1.81 -13.13
CA ASP A 38 -4.16 1.07 -13.71
C ASP A 38 -3.87 -0.12 -14.64
N LYS A 39 -2.70 -0.24 -15.27
CA LYS A 39 -2.42 -1.37 -16.21
C LYS A 39 -1.71 -2.58 -15.58
N THR A 40 -0.98 -2.38 -14.49
CA THR A 40 -0.15 -3.42 -13.85
C THR A 40 -0.60 -3.80 -12.44
N SER A 41 -1.64 -3.14 -11.91
CA SER A 41 -2.03 -3.25 -10.50
C SER A 41 -3.09 -4.30 -10.20
N SER A 42 -3.24 -5.36 -11.03
CA SER A 42 -4.18 -6.43 -10.68
C SER A 42 -3.70 -7.34 -9.55
N VAL A 43 -2.46 -7.17 -9.07
CA VAL A 43 -1.97 -7.88 -7.89
C VAL A 43 -2.49 -7.14 -6.66
N LYS A 44 -3.54 -7.69 -6.05
CA LYS A 44 -3.95 -7.30 -4.69
C LYS A 44 -2.89 -7.79 -3.70
N THR A 45 -1.95 -6.93 -3.38
CA THR A 45 -1.02 -7.17 -2.26
C THR A 45 -1.63 -6.57 -1.00
N GLU A 46 -1.76 -7.39 0.04
CA GLU A 46 -2.07 -6.90 1.38
C GLU A 46 -0.75 -6.58 2.09
N VAL A 47 -0.62 -5.34 2.57
CA VAL A 47 0.52 -4.90 3.39
C VAL A 47 0.00 -4.42 4.74
N TYR A 48 0.74 -4.74 5.79
CA TYR A 48 0.43 -4.31 7.15
C TYR A 48 1.44 -3.26 7.57
N VAL A 49 0.93 -2.06 7.90
CA VAL A 49 1.73 -0.93 8.35
C VAL A 49 1.24 -0.49 9.72
N THR A 50 2.15 -0.41 10.68
CA THR A 50 1.88 0.13 12.02
C THR A 50 2.38 1.56 12.08
N ILE A 51 1.51 2.49 12.48
CA ILE A 51 1.80 3.92 12.51
C ILE A 51 1.25 4.50 13.80
N SER A 52 2.02 5.33 14.49
CA SER A 52 1.53 6.02 15.68
C SER A 52 0.43 7.02 15.30
N ALA A 53 -0.57 7.19 16.18
CA ALA A 53 -1.63 8.18 15.95
C ALA A 53 -1.05 9.61 15.84
N ALA A 54 0.01 9.92 16.59
CA ALA A 54 0.70 11.20 16.50
C ALA A 54 1.34 11.41 15.11
N THR A 55 2.03 10.39 14.58
CA THR A 55 2.62 10.44 13.22
C THR A 55 1.54 10.59 12.15
N LEU A 56 0.45 9.84 12.28
CA LEU A 56 -0.69 9.91 11.35
C LEU A 56 -1.35 11.30 11.34
N MET A 57 -1.41 11.94 12.51
CA MET A 57 -1.92 13.32 12.67
C MET A 57 -0.89 14.40 12.29
N GLY A 58 0.34 14.04 11.92
CA GLY A 58 1.42 15.01 11.63
C GLY A 58 1.92 15.76 12.86
N LEU A 59 1.71 15.20 14.05
CA LEU A 59 2.21 15.72 15.32
C LEU A 59 3.58 15.14 15.69
N SER A 60 4.08 14.20 14.89
CA SER A 60 5.33 13.48 15.09
C SER A 60 5.86 13.00 13.73
N GLU A 61 7.17 12.94 13.59
CA GLU A 61 7.84 12.41 12.39
C GLU A 61 8.52 11.05 12.67
N GLN A 62 8.05 10.35 13.72
CA GLN A 62 8.49 8.98 13.98
C GLN A 62 8.09 8.07 12.81
N PRO A 63 8.97 7.18 12.35
CA PRO A 63 8.70 6.29 11.23
C PRO A 63 7.52 5.35 11.50
N GLY A 64 6.86 4.92 10.43
CA GLY A 64 5.95 3.77 10.48
C GLY A 64 6.73 2.47 10.35
N GLU A 65 6.13 1.35 10.73
CA GLU A 65 6.74 0.01 10.59
C GLU A 65 5.97 -0.80 9.56
N LEU A 66 6.65 -1.26 8.50
CA LEU A 66 6.11 -2.16 7.49
C LEU A 66 6.44 -3.60 7.85
N ALA A 67 5.41 -4.43 8.08
CA ALA A 67 5.59 -5.81 8.49
C ALA A 67 6.46 -6.60 7.50
N GLY A 68 7.54 -7.21 8.01
CA GLY A 68 8.49 -7.99 7.22
C GLY A 68 9.51 -7.19 6.41
N TYR A 69 9.47 -5.86 6.45
CA TYR A 69 10.44 -4.98 5.80
C TYR A 69 11.19 -4.10 6.81
N GLY A 70 10.47 -3.51 7.77
CA GLY A 70 11.01 -2.60 8.78
C GLY A 70 10.52 -1.17 8.61
N PRO A 71 11.26 -0.17 9.13
CA PRO A 71 10.79 1.20 9.21
C PRO A 71 10.64 1.84 7.83
N ILE A 72 9.55 2.58 7.66
CA ILE A 72 9.23 3.42 6.50
C ILE A 72 9.07 4.87 6.97
N SER A 73 9.31 5.83 6.09
CA SER A 73 9.18 7.26 6.45
C SER A 73 7.76 7.61 6.89
N ALA A 74 7.65 8.65 7.71
CA ALA A 74 6.36 9.15 8.18
C ALA A 74 5.45 9.55 6.99
N ASP A 75 6.01 10.21 5.97
CA ASP A 75 5.30 10.57 4.74
C ASP A 75 4.76 9.34 4.00
N MET A 76 5.61 8.34 3.74
CA MET A 76 5.20 7.11 3.07
C MET A 76 4.12 6.38 3.86
N ALA A 77 4.27 6.35 5.19
CA ALA A 77 3.29 5.74 6.08
C ALA A 77 1.93 6.47 6.00
N ARG A 78 1.92 7.81 5.97
CA ARG A 78 0.72 8.63 5.82
C ARG A 78 0.06 8.45 4.46
N GLU A 79 0.84 8.40 3.38
CA GLU A 79 0.35 8.11 2.03
C GLU A 79 -0.36 6.76 1.97
N LEU A 80 0.26 5.71 2.51
CA LEU A 80 -0.34 4.37 2.58
C LEU A 80 -1.61 4.37 3.44
N ALA A 81 -1.60 5.06 4.58
CA ALA A 81 -2.74 5.13 5.47
C ALA A 81 -3.96 5.81 4.80
N ALA A 82 -3.75 6.69 3.84
CA ALA A 82 -4.83 7.44 3.21
C ALA A 82 -5.78 6.58 2.36
N ASP A 83 -5.38 5.41 1.83
CA ASP A 83 -6.31 4.48 1.16
C ASP A 83 -6.34 3.08 1.80
N ALA A 84 -5.83 2.97 3.03
CA ALA A 84 -5.82 1.73 3.78
C ALA A 84 -7.15 1.45 4.51
N THR A 85 -7.32 0.18 4.89
CA THR A 85 -8.27 -0.20 5.94
C THR A 85 -7.52 -0.20 7.27
N TRP A 86 -8.01 0.57 8.23
CA TRP A 86 -7.37 0.75 9.54
C TRP A 86 -7.90 -0.28 10.53
N ARG A 87 -7.02 -0.69 11.45
CA ARG A 87 -7.37 -1.40 12.67
C ARG A 87 -6.65 -0.73 13.83
N ARG A 88 -7.27 -0.75 15.01
CA ARG A 88 -6.63 -0.21 16.21
C ARG A 88 -5.62 -1.20 16.75
N LEU A 89 -4.42 -0.74 17.03
CA LEU A 89 -3.41 -1.46 17.81
C LEU A 89 -3.12 -0.62 19.05
N LEU A 90 -3.37 -1.18 20.23
CA LEU A 90 -2.96 -0.59 21.49
C LEU A 90 -1.60 -1.18 21.86
N THR A 91 -0.63 -0.32 22.16
CA THR A 91 0.71 -0.72 22.58
C THR A 91 1.00 -0.19 23.98
N GLU A 92 1.84 -0.89 24.73
CA GLU A 92 2.39 -0.40 25.98
C GLU A 92 3.32 0.80 25.68
N PRO A 93 3.18 1.93 26.39
CA PRO A 93 3.84 3.18 26.04
C PRO A 93 5.36 3.20 26.19
N THR A 94 5.96 2.27 26.94
CA THR A 94 7.38 2.25 27.28
C THR A 94 8.15 1.20 26.46
N SER A 95 7.61 -0.01 26.35
CA SER A 95 8.19 -1.16 25.65
C SER A 95 7.71 -1.26 24.20
N GLY A 96 6.58 -0.63 23.87
CA GLY A 96 5.94 -0.76 22.56
C GLY A 96 5.25 -2.12 22.35
N GLU A 97 5.15 -2.95 23.39
CA GLU A 97 4.53 -4.28 23.28
C GLU A 97 3.04 -4.17 22.92
N PRO A 98 2.53 -5.00 21.98
CA PRO A 98 1.11 -5.04 21.65
C PRO A 98 0.28 -5.47 22.86
N LEU A 99 -0.59 -4.59 23.35
CA LEU A 99 -1.55 -4.87 24.42
C LEU A 99 -2.89 -5.34 23.87
N GLU A 100 -3.35 -4.77 22.76
CA GLU A 100 -4.64 -5.11 22.17
C GLU A 100 -4.63 -4.93 20.65
N PHE A 101 -5.18 -5.90 19.94
CA PHE A 101 -5.52 -5.77 18.53
C PHE A 101 -7.04 -5.64 18.39
N GLY A 102 -7.50 -4.48 17.92
CA GLY A 102 -8.92 -4.20 17.70
C GLY A 102 -9.50 -5.11 16.62
N THR A 103 -10.70 -5.63 16.87
CA THR A 103 -11.42 -6.49 15.91
C THR A 103 -12.19 -5.72 14.85
N THR A 104 -12.38 -4.41 15.05
CA THR A 104 -13.09 -3.54 14.12
C THR A 104 -12.14 -2.93 13.10
N THR A 105 -12.62 -2.86 11.86
CA THR A 105 -11.94 -2.17 10.77
C THR A 105 -12.60 -0.83 10.49
N TYR A 106 -11.80 0.16 10.08
CA TYR A 106 -12.26 1.48 9.68
C TYR A 106 -11.68 1.86 8.33
N ARG A 107 -12.52 2.28 7.38
CA ARG A 107 -12.04 2.85 6.11
C ARG A 107 -12.16 4.38 6.18
N PRO A 108 -11.05 5.14 6.06
CA PRO A 108 -11.09 6.59 6.10
C PRO A 108 -12.04 7.17 5.05
N PRO A 109 -12.99 8.04 5.44
CA PRO A 109 -13.85 8.73 4.50
C PRO A 109 -13.04 9.73 3.67
N ALA A 110 -13.54 10.07 2.48
CA ALA A 110 -12.82 10.91 1.51
C ALA A 110 -12.31 12.25 2.08
N ALA A 111 -13.02 12.83 3.06
CA ALA A 111 -12.59 14.04 3.75
C ALA A 111 -11.31 13.82 4.55
N LEU A 112 -11.21 12.71 5.30
CA LEU A 112 -10.03 12.36 6.07
C LEU A 112 -8.85 12.00 5.16
N ARG A 113 -9.11 11.30 4.04
CA ARG A 113 -8.09 11.01 3.02
C ARG A 113 -7.48 12.29 2.45
N ARG A 114 -8.33 13.25 2.05
CA ARG A 114 -7.88 14.55 1.55
C ARG A 114 -7.12 15.35 2.60
N PHE A 115 -7.54 15.28 3.86
CA PHE A 115 -6.85 15.96 4.96
C PHE A 115 -5.44 15.42 5.19
N VAL A 116 -5.24 14.11 5.09
CA VAL A 116 -3.90 13.50 5.15
C VAL A 116 -3.08 13.92 3.91
N TRP A 117 -3.65 13.82 2.71
CA TRP A 117 -2.96 14.15 1.44
C TRP A 117 -2.56 15.61 1.28
N THR A 118 -3.40 16.54 1.73
CA THR A 118 -3.14 17.99 1.54
C THR A 118 -2.05 18.50 2.49
N ARG A 119 -1.77 17.76 3.57
CA ARG A 119 -0.78 18.15 4.58
C ARG A 119 0.65 17.73 4.21
N ASP A 120 0.82 16.63 3.48
CA ASP A 120 2.12 16.08 3.03
C ASP A 120 2.61 16.67 1.68
N ARG A 121 1.98 17.74 1.18
CA ARG A 121 2.43 18.48 0.00
C ARG A 121 3.19 19.74 0.33
#